data_AF-A0A2C5YZD4-F1
#
_entry.id   AF-A0A2C5YZD4-F1
#
_cell.length_a   1.000
_cell.length_b   1.000
_cell.length_c   1.000
_cell.angle_alpha   90.00
_cell.angle_beta   90.00
_cell.angle_gamma   90.00
#
_symmetry.space_group_name_H-M   'P 1'
#
loop_
_entity.id
_entity.type
_entity.pdbx_description
1 polymer ?
#
loop_
_entity_poly.entity_id
_entity_poly.type
_entity_poly.pdbx_seq_one_letter_code
_entity_poly.pdbx_strand_id
1 'polypeptide(L)'
;MSSSAHNARESCLSRHYIDYVYIPAFLLVIGTFLVKREWLLYSLIVALALGAYNFWNFQIKKVLKPDVFQEFELEEKTVISRNVAIYRFKLPHPRSVLGLPIGQHISIGAPLPQSDGSTKEIVRSYTPISGDHQPGYFDLLIKSYVQGNISKYMASLVVGQTIRVRGPKGAFVYTPNMVRHFGMIAGGTGITPMLQIIRAVVRGRANGDRTQVDLIFANKDGPAALATLPPT
;
A
#
# COMPACT_ATOMS: atom_id res chain seq x y z
N MET A 1 -17.19 18.62 6.25
CA MET A 1 -16.32 19.42 5.36
C MET A 1 -15.23 20.06 6.19
N SER A 2 -14.04 19.47 6.22
CA SER A 2 -12.73 20.06 6.61
C SER A 2 -11.81 18.92 7.06
N SER A 3 -11.30 18.13 6.10
CA SER A 3 -10.18 17.21 6.33
C SER A 3 -9.46 16.92 5.01
N SER A 4 -9.30 17.95 4.18
CA SER A 4 -8.58 17.86 2.89
C SER A 4 -7.33 18.75 2.87
N ALA A 5 -7.04 19.47 3.95
CA ALA A 5 -6.01 20.52 3.95
C ALA A 5 -4.60 20.05 4.35
N HIS A 6 -4.44 18.87 4.96
CA HIS A 6 -3.13 18.42 5.45
C HIS A 6 -2.40 17.38 4.59
N ASN A 7 -3.06 16.75 3.62
CA ASN A 7 -2.42 15.81 2.69
C ASN A 7 -2.04 16.43 1.33
N ALA A 8 -2.34 17.72 1.11
CA ALA A 8 -2.13 18.39 -0.18
C ALA A 8 -0.74 19.06 -0.32
N ARG A 9 0.06 19.14 0.76
CA ARG A 9 1.37 19.80 0.73
C ARG A 9 2.51 18.96 0.15
N GLU A 10 2.27 17.70 -0.21
CA GLU A 10 3.28 16.85 -0.88
C GLU A 10 3.15 16.79 -2.42
N SER A 11 2.16 17.45 -3.05
CA SER A 11 1.74 17.02 -4.39
C SER A 11 2.35 17.74 -5.61
N CYS A 12 2.93 18.93 -5.49
CA CYS A 12 3.48 19.67 -6.65
C CYS A 12 4.96 20.07 -6.52
N LEU A 13 5.56 20.02 -5.33
CA LEU A 13 6.96 20.40 -5.07
C LEU A 13 7.83 19.20 -4.68
N SER A 14 7.39 17.97 -5.00
CA SER A 14 8.21 16.79 -4.74
C SER A 14 9.51 16.88 -5.56
N ARG A 15 10.64 16.44 -4.99
CA ARG A 15 11.94 16.44 -5.68
C ARG A 15 11.86 15.79 -7.07
N HIS A 16 11.01 14.77 -7.20
CA HIS A 16 10.76 14.10 -8.47
C HIS A 16 10.10 15.00 -9.53
N TYR A 17 9.18 15.90 -9.16
CA TYR A 17 8.66 16.90 -10.11
C TYR A 17 9.66 18.02 -10.39
N ILE A 18 10.47 18.39 -9.39
CA ILE A 18 11.56 19.36 -9.57
C ILE A 18 12.58 18.86 -10.59
N ASP A 19 13.07 17.64 -10.41
CA ASP A 19 14.14 17.08 -11.24
C ASP A 19 13.70 16.77 -12.68
N TYR A 20 12.47 16.26 -12.86
CA TYR A 20 12.01 15.76 -14.17
C TYR A 20 10.97 16.63 -14.88
N VAL A 21 10.41 17.64 -14.22
CA VAL A 21 9.40 18.54 -14.81
C VAL A 21 9.88 19.98 -14.81
N TYR A 22 10.29 20.53 -13.66
CA TYR A 22 10.61 21.95 -13.55
C TYR A 22 12.04 22.30 -14.04
N ILE A 23 13.06 21.54 -13.64
CA ILE A 23 14.46 21.81 -14.05
C ILE A 23 14.63 21.72 -15.58
N PRO A 24 14.13 20.69 -16.28
CA PRO A 24 14.26 20.60 -17.74
C PRO A 24 13.49 21.72 -18.46
N ALA A 25 12.29 22.06 -17.99
CA ALA A 25 11.48 23.16 -18.55
C ALA A 25 12.19 24.52 -18.36
N PHE A 26 12.76 24.76 -17.19
CA PHE A 26 13.49 25.99 -16.88
C PHE A 26 14.78 26.12 -17.70
N LEU A 27 15.57 25.05 -17.81
CA LEU A 27 16.77 25.04 -18.65
C LEU A 27 16.44 25.27 -20.12
N LEU A 28 15.34 24.69 -20.62
CA LEU A 28 14.90 24.88 -22.00
C LEU A 28 14.52 26.34 -22.27
N VAL A 29 13.75 26.98 -21.39
CA VAL A 29 13.28 28.37 -21.56
C VAL A 29 14.41 29.39 -21.38
N ILE A 30 15.33 29.17 -20.42
CA ILE A 30 16.49 30.05 -20.23
C ILE A 30 17.51 29.88 -21.36
N GLY A 31 17.76 28.64 -21.79
CA GLY A 31 18.66 28.35 -22.91
C GLY A 31 18.20 29.03 -24.19
N THR A 32 16.89 28.98 -24.49
CA THR A 32 16.34 29.68 -25.66
C THR A 32 16.33 31.20 -25.51
N PHE A 33 16.08 31.73 -24.30
CA PHE A 33 16.18 33.17 -24.03
C PHE A 33 17.59 33.73 -24.30
N LEU A 34 18.65 33.00 -23.95
CA LEU A 34 20.04 33.42 -24.15
C LEU A 34 20.49 33.29 -25.61
N VAL A 35 20.06 32.25 -26.33
CA VAL A 35 20.47 32.02 -27.72
C VAL A 35 19.73 32.95 -28.67
N LYS A 36 18.39 32.97 -28.62
CA LYS A 36 17.55 33.75 -29.54
C LYS A 36 16.18 34.07 -28.93
N ARG A 37 15.95 35.34 -28.60
CA ARG A 37 14.68 35.84 -28.03
C ARG A 37 13.44 35.56 -28.89
N GLU A 38 13.58 35.47 -30.21
CA GLU A 38 12.47 35.19 -31.14
C GLU A 38 11.85 33.78 -30.94
N TRP A 39 12.61 32.82 -30.40
CA TRP A 39 12.14 31.44 -30.19
C TRP A 39 11.49 31.21 -28.82
N LEU A 40 11.40 32.25 -27.99
CA LEU A 40 10.96 32.13 -26.61
C LEU A 40 9.52 31.59 -26.51
N LEU A 41 8.61 32.04 -27.38
CA LEU A 41 7.21 31.59 -27.37
C LEU A 41 7.09 30.09 -27.71
N TYR A 42 7.82 29.62 -28.71
CA TYR A 42 7.86 28.18 -29.07
C TYR A 42 8.43 27.34 -27.92
N SER A 43 9.48 27.84 -27.26
CA SER A 43 10.11 27.15 -26.13
C SER A 43 9.18 27.01 -24.92
N LEU A 44 8.34 28.03 -24.66
CA LEU A 44 7.31 27.97 -23.62
C LEU A 44 6.22 26.94 -23.93
N ILE A 45 5.77 26.85 -25.19
CA ILE A 45 4.77 25.86 -25.62
C ILE A 45 5.34 24.44 -25.47
N VAL A 46 6.59 24.22 -25.90
CA VAL A 46 7.26 22.92 -25.77
C VAL A 46 7.49 22.56 -24.30
N ALA A 47 7.91 23.52 -23.47
CA ALA A 47 8.07 23.32 -22.03
C ALA A 47 6.74 22.95 -21.35
N LEU A 48 5.63 23.60 -21.73
CA LEU A 48 4.29 23.27 -21.23
C LEU A 48 3.84 21.88 -21.71
N ALA A 49 4.05 21.53 -22.98
CA ALA A 49 3.66 20.24 -23.52
C ALA A 49 4.44 19.08 -22.87
N LEU A 50 5.77 19.21 -22.76
CA LEU A 50 6.62 18.23 -22.07
C LEU A 50 6.32 18.18 -20.57
N GLY A 51 6.08 19.33 -19.94
CA GLY A 51 5.72 19.42 -18.55
C GLY A 51 4.40 18.70 -18.26
N ALA A 52 3.38 18.92 -19.09
CA ALA A 52 2.09 18.23 -18.99
C ALA A 52 2.22 16.72 -19.26
N TYR A 53 3.00 16.31 -20.26
CA TYR A 53 3.25 14.90 -20.59
C TYR A 53 3.93 14.16 -19.44
N ASN A 54 5.00 14.75 -18.90
CA ASN A 54 5.72 14.19 -17.77
C ASN A 54 4.83 14.17 -16.51
N PHE A 55 4.11 15.26 -16.23
CA PHE A 55 3.20 15.33 -15.10
C PHE A 55 2.12 14.24 -15.15
N TRP A 56 1.54 13.97 -16.32
CA TRP A 56 0.55 12.90 -16.51
C TRP A 56 1.17 11.51 -16.29
N ASN A 57 2.37 11.29 -16.82
CA ASN A 57 3.09 10.02 -16.68
C ASN A 57 3.60 9.74 -15.25
N PHE A 58 3.70 10.77 -14.41
CA PHE A 58 4.19 10.65 -13.03
C PHE A 58 3.09 10.61 -11.97
N GLN A 59 1.82 10.64 -12.35
CA GLN A 59 0.73 10.42 -11.40
C GLN A 59 0.79 8.99 -10.83
N ILE A 60 0.94 8.88 -9.51
CA ILE A 60 0.89 7.59 -8.80
C ILE A 60 -0.54 7.05 -8.89
N LYS A 61 -0.72 5.98 -9.66
CA LYS A 61 -2.03 5.33 -9.84
C LYS A 61 -2.31 4.39 -8.67
N LYS A 62 -3.33 4.71 -7.88
CA LYS A 62 -3.92 3.81 -6.88
C LYS A 62 -4.67 2.69 -7.59
N VAL A 63 -4.39 1.44 -7.22
CA VAL A 63 -4.90 0.28 -7.97
C VAL A 63 -6.20 -0.26 -7.37
N LEU A 64 -6.39 -0.16 -6.05
CA LEU A 64 -7.55 -0.74 -5.38
C LEU A 64 -8.89 -0.07 -5.75
N LYS A 65 -9.90 -0.89 -6.06
CA LYS A 65 -11.30 -0.51 -6.30
C LYS A 65 -12.21 -1.19 -5.26
N PRO A 66 -13.06 -0.43 -4.54
CA PRO A 66 -13.77 -0.96 -3.37
C PRO A 66 -14.84 -1.99 -3.73
N ASP A 67 -15.48 -1.84 -4.88
CA ASP A 67 -16.67 -2.64 -5.22
C ASP A 67 -16.43 -3.66 -6.34
N VAL A 68 -15.24 -3.60 -6.95
CA VAL A 68 -14.88 -4.47 -8.09
C VAL A 68 -13.71 -5.36 -7.70
N PHE A 69 -13.86 -6.66 -7.94
CA PHE A 69 -12.74 -7.59 -7.84
C PHE A 69 -11.77 -7.40 -8.99
N GLN A 70 -10.49 -7.31 -8.65
CA GLN A 70 -9.38 -7.17 -9.57
C GLN A 70 -8.44 -8.35 -9.37
N GLU A 71 -7.81 -8.76 -10.45
CA GLU A 71 -6.90 -9.90 -10.44
C GLU A 71 -5.46 -9.43 -10.25
N PHE A 72 -4.74 -10.12 -9.38
CA PHE A 72 -3.33 -9.86 -9.10
C PHE A 72 -2.54 -11.16 -9.18
N GLU A 73 -1.49 -11.15 -9.99
CA GLU A 73 -0.60 -12.30 -10.21
C GLU A 73 0.37 -12.49 -9.04
N LEU A 74 0.51 -13.73 -8.58
CA LEU A 74 1.52 -14.14 -7.61
C LEU A 74 2.90 -14.13 -8.27
N GLU A 75 3.74 -13.19 -7.87
CA GLU A 75 5.13 -13.06 -8.32
C GLU A 75 6.06 -14.02 -7.60
N GLU A 76 5.93 -14.08 -6.27
CA GLU A 76 6.86 -14.78 -5.40
C GLU A 76 6.11 -15.36 -4.19
N LYS A 77 6.55 -16.54 -3.78
CA LYS A 77 6.04 -17.22 -2.58
C LYS A 77 7.23 -17.62 -1.71
N THR A 78 7.37 -16.96 -0.57
CA THR A 78 8.44 -17.22 0.39
C THR A 78 7.88 -17.99 1.59
N VAL A 79 8.30 -19.24 1.75
CA VAL A 79 7.87 -20.07 2.89
C VAL A 79 8.68 -19.68 4.13
N ILE A 80 8.00 -19.18 5.16
CA ILE A 80 8.63 -18.73 6.41
C ILE A 80 8.68 -19.87 7.43
N SER A 81 7.61 -20.67 7.49
CA SER A 81 7.51 -21.82 8.39
C SER A 81 6.58 -22.88 7.80
N ARG A 82 6.41 -23.99 8.53
CA ARG A 82 5.56 -25.13 8.11
C ARG A 82 4.14 -24.71 7.71
N ASN A 83 3.60 -23.65 8.31
CA ASN A 83 2.26 -23.16 8.03
C ASN A 83 2.18 -21.66 7.76
N VAL A 84 3.29 -20.95 7.58
CA VAL A 84 3.29 -19.52 7.27
C VAL A 84 4.12 -19.25 6.02
N ALA A 85 3.55 -18.47 5.10
CA ALA A 85 4.25 -18.00 3.92
C ALA A 85 3.90 -16.53 3.63
N ILE A 86 4.84 -15.83 3.00
CA ILE A 86 4.65 -14.51 2.40
C ILE A 86 4.36 -14.72 0.91
N TYR A 87 3.30 -14.08 0.45
CA TYR A 87 2.87 -14.10 -0.95
C TYR A 87 2.99 -12.68 -1.50
N ARG A 88 3.83 -12.51 -2.52
CA ARG A 88 4.05 -11.24 -3.21
C ARG A 88 3.23 -11.20 -4.48
N PHE A 89 2.37 -10.20 -4.60
CA PHE A 89 1.51 -10.02 -5.76
C PHE A 89 1.91 -8.78 -6.55
N LYS A 90 2.03 -8.92 -7.87
CA LYS A 90 2.39 -7.81 -8.76
C LYS A 90 1.23 -6.83 -8.87
N LEU A 91 1.55 -5.54 -8.80
CA LEU A 91 0.62 -4.50 -9.24
C LEU A 91 0.72 -4.32 -10.76
N PRO A 92 -0.33 -3.79 -11.43
CA PRO A 92 -0.34 -3.64 -12.88
C PRO A 92 0.80 -2.80 -13.45
N HIS A 93 1.41 -1.92 -12.66
CA HIS A 93 2.56 -1.10 -13.06
C HIS A 93 3.61 -1.06 -11.93
N PRO A 94 4.92 -1.06 -12.24
CA PRO A 94 6.00 -1.02 -11.25
C PRO A 94 5.99 0.22 -10.34
N ARG A 95 5.39 1.33 -10.80
CA ARG A 95 5.26 2.58 -10.03
C ARG A 95 3.92 2.71 -9.31
N SER A 96 2.99 1.79 -9.55
CA SER A 96 1.70 1.81 -8.87
C SER A 96 1.86 1.42 -7.42
N VAL A 97 0.99 1.98 -6.58
CA VAL A 97 0.85 1.59 -5.18
C VAL A 97 -0.52 0.96 -4.98
N LEU A 98 -0.63 0.08 -3.99
CA LEU A 98 -1.90 -0.55 -3.67
C LEU A 98 -2.95 0.52 -3.31
N GLY A 99 -2.54 1.56 -2.58
CA GLY A 99 -3.40 2.70 -2.22
C GLY A 99 -4.39 2.34 -1.12
N LEU A 100 -3.96 1.50 -0.18
CA LEU A 100 -4.74 1.06 0.97
C LEU A 100 -4.52 2.03 2.14
N PRO A 101 -5.54 2.79 2.56
CA PRO A 101 -5.43 3.64 3.75
C PRO A 101 -5.03 2.84 4.99
N ILE A 102 -4.18 3.42 5.83
CA ILE A 102 -3.71 2.78 7.06
C ILE A 102 -4.90 2.54 7.98
N GLY A 103 -5.08 1.30 8.45
CA GLY A 103 -6.24 0.89 9.24
C GLY A 103 -7.32 0.15 8.46
N GLN A 104 -7.25 0.17 7.12
CA GLN A 104 -8.13 -0.58 6.23
C GLN A 104 -7.44 -1.87 5.74
N HIS A 105 -8.24 -2.77 5.18
CA HIS A 105 -7.81 -4.07 4.67
C HIS A 105 -8.37 -4.35 3.28
N ILE A 106 -7.86 -5.41 2.64
CA ILE A 106 -8.37 -5.93 1.37
C ILE A 106 -9.23 -7.16 1.60
N SER A 107 -10.10 -7.47 0.65
CA SER A 107 -10.91 -8.68 0.63
C SER A 107 -10.48 -9.57 -0.53
N ILE A 108 -10.07 -10.80 -0.21
CA ILE A 108 -9.76 -11.83 -1.20
C ILE A 108 -10.99 -12.72 -1.37
N GLY A 109 -11.41 -12.90 -2.62
CA GLY A 109 -12.53 -13.76 -3.00
C GLY A 109 -12.04 -14.99 -3.77
N ALA A 110 -12.54 -16.17 -3.44
CA ALA A 110 -12.33 -17.36 -4.25
C ALA A 110 -13.63 -18.19 -4.35
N PRO A 111 -13.98 -18.68 -5.55
CA PRO A 111 -15.03 -19.69 -5.68
C PRO A 111 -14.47 -21.02 -5.17
N LEU A 112 -15.05 -21.55 -4.09
CA LEU A 112 -14.59 -22.79 -3.48
C LEU A 112 -15.70 -23.86 -3.48
N PRO A 113 -15.39 -25.10 -3.87
CA PRO A 113 -16.35 -26.20 -3.83
C PRO A 113 -16.75 -26.50 -2.38
N GLN A 114 -18.02 -26.78 -2.18
CA GLN A 114 -18.61 -27.18 -0.91
C GLN A 114 -18.82 -28.70 -0.88
N SER A 115 -19.05 -29.24 0.32
CA SER A 115 -19.30 -30.68 0.51
C SER A 115 -20.59 -31.18 -0.15
N ASP A 116 -21.52 -30.28 -0.45
CA ASP A 116 -22.80 -30.57 -1.13
C ASP A 116 -22.69 -30.55 -2.67
N GLY A 117 -21.47 -30.37 -3.22
CA GLY A 117 -21.22 -30.27 -4.66
C GLY A 117 -21.47 -28.88 -5.26
N SER A 118 -21.98 -27.92 -4.48
CA SER A 118 -22.14 -26.54 -4.92
C SER A 118 -20.82 -25.77 -4.88
N THR A 119 -20.72 -24.67 -5.64
CA THR A 119 -19.59 -23.74 -5.55
C THR A 119 -20.05 -22.46 -4.86
N LYS A 120 -19.38 -22.08 -3.77
CA LYS A 120 -19.69 -20.86 -3.02
C LYS A 120 -18.55 -19.87 -3.13
N GLU A 121 -18.87 -18.61 -3.40
CA GLU A 121 -17.88 -17.54 -3.33
C GLU A 121 -17.59 -17.22 -1.86
N ILE A 122 -16.35 -17.49 -1.45
CA ILE A 122 -15.89 -17.22 -0.09
C ILE A 122 -15.00 -15.99 -0.13
N VAL A 123 -15.34 -15.00 0.70
CA VAL A 123 -14.58 -13.76 0.82
C VAL A 123 -13.98 -13.68 2.22
N ARG A 124 -12.69 -13.35 2.30
CA ARG A 124 -11.96 -13.15 3.57
C ARG A 124 -11.11 -11.89 3.52
N SER A 125 -11.03 -11.23 4.68
CA SER A 125 -10.25 -10.01 4.85
C SER A 125 -8.80 -10.32 5.19
N TYR A 126 -7.87 -9.60 4.54
CA TYR A 126 -6.44 -9.67 4.80
C TYR A 126 -5.84 -8.27 4.81
N THR A 127 -4.87 -8.05 5.69
CA THR A 127 -4.10 -6.79 5.73
C THR A 127 -2.71 -7.05 5.15
N PRO A 128 -2.34 -6.37 4.05
CA PRO A 128 -0.99 -6.40 3.53
C PRO A 128 0.03 -5.98 4.57
N ILE A 129 1.19 -6.63 4.54
CA ILE A 129 2.33 -6.24 5.38
C ILE A 129 3.20 -5.19 4.66
N SER A 130 3.14 -5.11 3.32
CA SER A 130 3.72 -4.00 2.58
C SER A 130 2.86 -2.73 2.74
N GLY A 131 3.42 -1.56 2.41
CA GLY A 131 2.67 -0.31 2.37
C GLY A 131 3.07 0.52 1.16
N ASP A 132 2.42 1.67 0.96
CA ASP A 132 2.54 2.49 -0.26
C ASP A 132 3.97 3.04 -0.56
N HIS A 133 4.91 2.88 0.36
CA HIS A 133 6.34 3.20 0.18
C HIS A 133 7.11 2.16 -0.66
N GLN A 134 6.52 1.00 -0.92
CA GLN A 134 7.07 -0.06 -1.78
C GLN A 134 6.15 -0.20 -3.01
N PRO A 135 6.43 0.54 -4.10
CA PRO A 135 5.61 0.46 -5.31
C PRO A 135 5.85 -0.85 -6.08
N GLY A 136 4.89 -1.21 -6.93
CA GLY A 136 5.00 -2.33 -7.86
C GLY A 136 4.48 -3.68 -7.35
N TYR A 137 4.36 -3.87 -6.04
CA TYR A 137 3.83 -5.11 -5.46
C TYR A 137 3.11 -4.89 -4.13
N PHE A 138 2.43 -5.93 -3.65
CA PHE A 138 2.03 -6.02 -2.25
C PHE A 138 2.25 -7.42 -1.67
N ASP A 139 2.61 -7.45 -0.39
CA ASP A 139 2.95 -8.69 0.32
C ASP A 139 1.86 -9.05 1.32
N LEU A 140 1.43 -10.32 1.29
CA LEU A 140 0.50 -10.91 2.24
C LEU A 140 1.17 -12.01 3.06
N LEU A 141 1.18 -11.84 4.38
CA LEU A 141 1.57 -12.89 5.31
C LEU A 141 0.34 -13.74 5.65
N ILE A 142 0.34 -15.01 5.24
CA ILE A 142 -0.79 -15.91 5.46
C ILE A 142 -0.35 -17.16 6.19
N LYS A 143 -1.04 -17.45 7.30
CA LYS A 143 -0.97 -18.74 8.00
C LYS A 143 -1.98 -19.71 7.40
N SER A 144 -1.50 -20.83 6.89
CA SER A 144 -2.32 -21.93 6.38
C SER A 144 -2.94 -22.71 7.55
N TYR A 145 -4.22 -23.04 7.41
CA TYR A 145 -4.98 -23.84 8.36
C TYR A 145 -5.59 -25.02 7.62
N VAL A 146 -5.51 -26.22 8.18
CA VAL A 146 -5.99 -27.46 7.54
C VAL A 146 -7.48 -27.37 7.18
N GLN A 147 -8.28 -26.78 8.08
CA GLN A 147 -9.72 -26.55 7.90
C GLN A 147 -10.04 -25.15 7.33
N GLY A 148 -9.03 -24.40 6.89
CA GLY A 148 -9.21 -23.04 6.40
C GLY A 148 -9.53 -23.01 4.91
N ASN A 149 -10.64 -22.36 4.53
CA ASN A 149 -11.07 -22.27 3.13
C ASN A 149 -10.09 -21.46 2.27
N ILE A 150 -10.04 -20.14 2.48
CA ILE A 150 -9.15 -19.25 1.69
C ILE A 150 -7.68 -19.50 2.01
N SER A 151 -7.31 -19.80 3.25
CA SER A 151 -5.89 -20.04 3.58
C SER A 151 -5.32 -21.29 2.91
N LYS A 152 -6.12 -22.35 2.73
CA LYS A 152 -5.73 -23.53 1.95
C LYS A 152 -5.65 -23.23 0.45
N TYR A 153 -6.62 -22.47 -0.08
CA TYR A 153 -6.57 -21.97 -1.46
C TYR A 153 -5.29 -21.18 -1.74
N MET A 154 -4.94 -20.24 -0.86
CA MET A 154 -3.69 -19.48 -0.97
C MET A 154 -2.45 -20.39 -0.90
N ALA A 155 -2.47 -21.39 -0.01
CA ALA A 155 -1.39 -22.36 0.10
C ALA A 155 -1.19 -23.21 -1.16
N SER A 156 -2.26 -23.50 -1.92
CA SER A 156 -2.19 -24.22 -3.19
C SER A 156 -1.75 -23.36 -4.38
N LEU A 157 -1.69 -22.04 -4.24
CA LEU A 157 -1.27 -21.16 -5.33
C LEU A 157 0.18 -21.42 -5.74
N VAL A 158 0.38 -21.41 -7.06
CA VAL A 158 1.68 -21.46 -7.74
C VAL A 158 1.98 -20.09 -8.31
N VAL A 159 3.26 -19.73 -8.37
CA VAL A 159 3.74 -18.49 -9.00
C VAL A 159 3.20 -18.39 -10.43
N GLY A 160 2.75 -17.19 -10.82
CA GLY A 160 2.07 -16.92 -12.09
C GLY A 160 0.55 -17.05 -12.03
N GLN A 161 -0.04 -17.63 -10.97
CA GLN A 161 -1.49 -17.66 -10.80
C GLN A 161 -2.02 -16.36 -10.19
N THR A 162 -3.29 -16.06 -10.46
CA THR A 162 -3.94 -14.83 -9.98
C THR A 162 -4.86 -15.09 -8.79
N ILE A 163 -5.05 -14.05 -7.97
CA ILE A 163 -6.10 -13.99 -6.94
C ILE A 163 -7.05 -12.84 -7.22
N ARG A 164 -8.32 -12.99 -6.82
CA ARG A 164 -9.33 -11.92 -6.92
C ARG A 164 -9.35 -11.11 -5.63
N VAL A 165 -9.06 -9.81 -5.74
CA VAL A 165 -8.96 -8.88 -4.61
C VAL A 165 -9.83 -7.65 -4.87
N ARG A 166 -10.55 -7.21 -3.84
CA ARG A 166 -11.21 -5.90 -3.82
C ARG A 166 -10.90 -5.14 -2.54
N GLY A 167 -11.00 -3.83 -2.59
CA GLY A 167 -10.69 -2.96 -1.45
C GLY A 167 -10.51 -1.51 -1.89
N PRO A 168 -10.31 -0.59 -0.95
CA PRO A 168 -10.13 -0.85 0.46
C PRO A 168 -11.46 -1.11 1.19
N LYS A 169 -11.42 -1.81 2.33
CA LYS A 169 -12.57 -2.06 3.21
C LYS A 169 -12.19 -1.75 4.67
N GLY A 170 -13.17 -1.32 5.45
CA GLY A 170 -13.01 -0.94 6.86
C GLY A 170 -13.32 0.53 7.11
N ALA A 171 -13.86 0.83 8.29
CA ALA A 171 -14.25 2.20 8.67
C ALA A 171 -13.10 3.00 9.29
N PHE A 172 -12.10 2.32 9.85
CA PHE A 172 -10.99 2.96 10.56
C PHE A 172 -9.91 3.42 9.59
N VAL A 173 -9.51 4.70 9.70
CA VAL A 173 -8.38 5.28 8.97
C VAL A 173 -7.50 6.01 9.97
N TYR A 174 -6.25 5.59 10.10
CA TYR A 174 -5.28 6.22 10.98
C TYR A 174 -4.85 7.58 10.43
N THR A 175 -4.81 8.59 11.30
CA THR A 175 -4.17 9.87 11.04
C THR A 175 -3.13 10.18 12.14
N PRO A 176 -1.99 10.81 11.80
CA PRO A 176 -0.97 11.15 12.79
C PRO A 176 -1.54 11.92 13.97
N ASN A 177 -1.12 11.58 15.20
CA ASN A 177 -1.59 12.21 16.43
C ASN A 177 -3.12 12.15 16.66
N MET A 178 -3.87 11.26 16.00
CA MET A 178 -5.32 11.16 16.22
C MET A 178 -5.69 10.80 17.66
N VAL A 179 -4.79 10.07 18.33
CA VAL A 179 -4.87 9.73 19.75
C VAL A 179 -3.48 9.83 20.35
N ARG A 180 -3.42 10.13 21.65
CA ARG A 180 -2.17 10.15 22.42
C ARG A 180 -1.54 8.76 22.54
N HIS A 181 -2.36 7.72 22.71
CA HIS A 181 -1.91 6.38 23.04
C HIS A 181 -2.82 5.31 22.45
N PHE A 182 -2.25 4.32 21.76
CA PHE A 182 -2.93 3.10 21.36
C PHE A 182 -2.58 1.93 22.27
N GLY A 183 -3.60 1.34 22.90
CA GLY A 183 -3.50 -0.01 23.45
C GLY A 183 -3.95 -1.03 22.40
N MET A 184 -3.05 -1.90 21.95
CA MET A 184 -3.31 -2.93 20.95
C MET A 184 -3.22 -4.31 21.58
N ILE A 185 -4.20 -5.17 21.30
CA ILE A 185 -4.18 -6.58 21.69
C ILE A 185 -4.31 -7.41 20.42
N ALA A 186 -3.35 -8.29 20.16
CA ALA A 186 -3.33 -9.12 18.96
C ALA A 186 -3.01 -10.57 19.27
N GLY A 187 -3.58 -11.47 18.46
CA GLY A 187 -3.32 -12.91 18.54
C GLY A 187 -2.99 -13.50 17.18
N GLY A 188 -1.89 -14.26 17.09
CA GLY A 188 -1.47 -14.95 15.86
C GLY A 188 -1.39 -14.02 14.63
N THR A 189 -2.09 -14.34 13.54
CA THR A 189 -2.11 -13.51 12.31
C THR A 189 -2.88 -12.19 12.47
N GLY A 190 -3.60 -11.99 13.58
CA GLY A 190 -4.26 -10.74 13.91
C GLY A 190 -3.30 -9.58 14.24
N ILE A 191 -1.99 -9.82 14.22
CA ILE A 191 -0.98 -8.77 14.36
C ILE A 191 -0.85 -7.89 13.10
N THR A 192 -1.26 -8.35 11.92
CA THR A 192 -1.01 -7.61 10.66
C THR A 192 -1.70 -6.24 10.59
N PRO A 193 -2.96 -6.04 11.05
CA PRO A 193 -3.56 -4.70 11.12
C PRO A 193 -2.84 -3.79 12.13
N MET A 194 -2.41 -4.35 13.26
CA MET A 194 -1.67 -3.59 14.29
C MET A 194 -0.31 -3.13 13.75
N LEU A 195 0.39 -4.02 13.05
CA LEU A 195 1.69 -3.74 12.43
C LEU A 195 1.58 -2.65 11.36
N GLN A 196 0.48 -2.59 10.62
CA GLN A 196 0.23 -1.54 9.63
C GLN A 196 0.20 -0.14 10.30
N ILE A 197 -0.48 -0.01 11.44
CA ILE A 197 -0.57 1.24 12.21
C ILE A 197 0.78 1.56 12.86
N ILE A 198 1.41 0.58 13.53
CA ILE A 198 2.72 0.76 14.18
C ILE A 198 3.76 1.27 13.18
N ARG A 199 3.83 0.68 11.99
CA ARG A 199 4.76 1.12 10.92
C ARG A 199 4.43 2.54 10.43
N ALA A 200 3.16 2.91 10.38
CA ALA A 200 2.76 4.26 10.01
C ALA A 200 3.18 5.29 11.06
N VAL A 201 2.95 5.01 12.35
CA VAL A 201 3.39 5.85 13.47
C VAL A 201 4.91 6.03 13.44
N VAL A 202 5.67 4.92 13.36
CA VAL A 202 7.14 4.96 13.38
C VAL A 202 7.70 5.80 12.22
N ARG A 203 7.15 5.66 11.01
CA ARG A 203 7.55 6.52 9.87
C ARG A 203 7.11 7.97 10.06
N GLY A 204 5.93 8.19 10.63
CA GLY A 204 5.38 9.51 10.92
C GLY A 204 6.16 10.28 11.98
N ARG A 205 6.96 9.61 12.84
CA ARG A 205 7.75 10.27 13.89
C ARG A 205 8.67 11.36 13.34
N ALA A 206 9.28 11.13 12.17
CA ALA A 206 10.11 12.14 11.50
C ALA A 206 9.33 13.43 11.15
N ASN A 207 8.01 13.31 10.97
CA ASN A 207 7.10 14.39 10.62
C ASN A 207 6.25 14.87 11.80
N GLY A 208 6.63 14.53 13.04
CA GLY A 208 5.99 15.01 14.26
C GLY A 208 4.84 14.13 14.78
N ASP A 209 4.72 12.88 14.33
CA ASP A 209 3.82 11.91 14.96
C ASP A 209 4.37 11.47 16.33
N ARG A 210 3.65 11.77 17.41
CA ARG A 210 4.03 11.49 18.80
C ARG A 210 3.17 10.39 19.44
N THR A 211 2.33 9.72 18.65
CA THR A 211 1.45 8.68 19.16
C THR A 211 2.26 7.55 19.82
N GLN A 212 1.92 7.23 21.06
CA GLN A 212 2.47 6.08 21.79
C GLN A 212 1.69 4.82 21.41
N VAL A 213 2.36 3.65 21.43
CA VAL A 213 1.72 2.36 21.14
C VAL A 213 2.23 1.29 22.09
N ASP A 214 1.28 0.66 22.79
CA ASP A 214 1.49 -0.55 23.57
C ASP A 214 0.85 -1.74 22.85
N LEU A 215 1.61 -2.79 22.60
CA LEU A 215 1.13 -4.02 21.97
C LEU A 215 1.29 -5.21 22.92
N ILE A 216 0.16 -5.83 23.27
CA ILE A 216 0.10 -7.14 23.90
C ILE A 216 -0.12 -8.18 22.80
N PHE A 217 0.87 -9.03 22.58
CA PHE A 217 0.79 -10.10 21.57
C PHE A 217 0.80 -11.49 22.19
N ALA A 218 -0.25 -12.26 21.88
CA ALA A 218 -0.40 -13.64 22.33
C ALA A 218 -0.32 -14.63 21.16
N ASN A 219 0.35 -15.77 21.37
CA ASN A 219 0.42 -16.86 20.40
C ASN A 219 0.31 -18.21 21.11
N LYS A 220 -0.16 -19.25 20.42
CA LYS A 220 -0.36 -20.59 21.00
C LYS A 220 0.96 -21.32 21.28
N ASP A 221 1.93 -21.21 20.37
CA ASP A 221 3.15 -22.05 20.36
C ASP A 221 4.45 -21.22 20.42
N GLY A 222 4.46 -20.09 21.11
CA GLY A 222 5.66 -19.26 21.26
C GLY A 222 5.60 -18.35 22.48
N PRO A 223 6.74 -17.77 22.93
CA PRO A 223 6.76 -16.88 24.08
C PRO A 223 5.88 -15.65 23.83
N ALA A 224 5.09 -15.27 24.83
CA ALA A 224 4.33 -14.03 24.80
C ALA A 224 5.32 -12.86 24.66
N ALA A 225 5.09 -11.98 23.68
CA ALA A 225 5.93 -10.82 23.42
C ALA A 225 5.16 -9.56 23.82
N LEU A 226 5.69 -8.82 24.78
CA LEU A 226 5.25 -7.47 25.10
C LEU A 226 6.16 -6.51 24.34
N ALA A 227 5.59 -5.73 23.43
CA ALA A 227 6.33 -4.71 22.70
C ALA A 227 5.74 -3.35 23.06
N THR A 228 6.51 -2.56 23.80
CA THR A 228 6.22 -1.14 24.05
C THR A 228 7.11 -0.31 23.14
N LEU A 229 6.53 0.63 22.41
CA LEU A 229 7.35 1.63 21.72
C LEU A 229 7.82 2.64 22.77
N PRO A 230 9.14 2.93 22.87
CA PRO A 230 9.61 3.87 23.87
C PRO A 230 8.92 5.23 23.69
N PRO A 231 8.47 5.85 24.79
CA PRO A 231 8.09 7.25 24.78
C PRO A 231 9.36 8.05 24.46
N THR A 232 9.32 8.84 23.39
CA THR A 232 10.31 9.90 23.16
C THR A 232 10.05 11.04 24.12
#